data_AF-A0A3N5FZW7-F1
#
_entry.id   AF-A0A3N5FZW7-F1
#
_cell.length_a   1.000
_cell.length_b   1.000
_cell.length_c   1.000
_cell.angle_alpha   90.00
_cell.angle_beta   90.00
_cell.angle_gamma   90.00
#
_symmetry.space_group_name_H-M   'P 1'
#
loop_
_entity.id
_entity.type
_entity.pdbx_description
1 polymer ?
#
loop_
_entity_poly.entity_id
_entity_poly.type
_entity_poly.pdbx_seq_one_letter_code
_entity_poly.pdbx_strand_id
1 'polypeptide(L)'
;ELIHDRWNCLYHPLCGISPLTALTGAIAQAKAIADNSTTFFAKGARPSGVLIAPTKLDPLSAARLKTDAANFKSGEILIAELGMKYESVSTSAVDAAVIEQLGWTEEKVCEVLGMPISILNSSKQPPYANAEASQLQYKSQCLEPHLVSIATCLGEGLDLPSYLTLEFDDTLLIWMDTLTRVQAAQAATSAGVLSPNEARSEWFGLGPVPGGETPYRQQQDWPLSTLAKRDPPSVPAAPQVTAAPDEEEVEA
;
A
#
# COMPACT_ATOMS: atom_id res chain seq x y z
N GLU A 1 28.13 -1.94 26.37
CA GLU A 1 27.23 -3.11 26.28
C GLU A 1 26.78 -3.29 24.82
N LEU A 2 26.25 -4.46 24.46
CA LEU A 2 25.69 -4.74 23.13
C LEU A 2 24.21 -5.09 23.31
N ILE A 3 23.34 -4.34 22.63
CA ILE A 3 21.90 -4.62 22.61
C ILE A 3 21.66 -5.64 21.49
N HIS A 4 21.13 -6.81 21.87
CA HIS A 4 20.78 -7.87 20.93
C HIS A 4 19.27 -7.92 20.75
N ASP A 5 18.80 -7.25 19.69
CA ASP A 5 17.42 -7.35 19.26
C ASP A 5 17.17 -8.74 18.65
N ARG A 6 16.15 -9.41 19.15
CA ARG A 6 15.76 -10.74 18.71
C ARG A 6 14.32 -10.67 18.25
N TRP A 7 14.08 -11.28 17.10
CA TRP A 7 12.72 -11.61 16.68
C TRP A 7 12.15 -12.74 17.56
N ASN A 8 11.21 -13.49 17.01
CA ASN A 8 10.60 -14.66 17.64
C ASN A 8 11.63 -15.75 17.96
N CYS A 9 11.70 -16.12 19.23
CA CYS A 9 12.58 -17.17 19.77
C CYS A 9 11.79 -18.47 20.02
N LEU A 10 11.34 -19.15 18.96
CA LEU A 10 10.48 -20.35 19.09
C LEU A 10 11.21 -21.60 19.63
N TYR A 11 12.46 -21.80 19.23
CA TYR A 11 13.21 -23.04 19.51
C TYR A 11 14.28 -22.87 20.60
N HIS A 12 14.85 -21.67 20.71
CA HIS A 12 15.92 -21.38 21.65
C HIS A 12 15.73 -19.97 22.22
N PRO A 13 15.84 -19.78 23.54
CA PRO A 13 15.56 -18.48 24.16
C PRO A 13 16.46 -17.37 23.64
N LEU A 14 17.69 -17.65 23.20
CA LEU A 14 18.65 -16.63 22.74
C LEU A 14 18.75 -16.49 21.22
N CYS A 15 18.11 -17.36 20.43
CA CYS A 15 18.24 -17.34 18.97
C CYS A 15 16.88 -17.05 18.33
N GLY A 16 16.76 -15.86 17.72
CA GLY A 16 15.60 -15.50 16.92
C GLY A 16 15.59 -16.24 15.58
N ILE A 17 14.39 -16.58 15.10
CA ILE A 17 14.19 -17.06 13.74
C ILE A 17 13.78 -15.91 12.81
N SER A 18 14.33 -15.90 11.59
CA SER A 18 13.95 -14.91 10.59
C SER A 18 12.58 -15.25 9.99
N PRO A 19 11.73 -14.26 9.69
CA PRO A 19 10.50 -14.48 8.92
C PRO A 19 10.77 -15.12 7.53
N LEU A 20 11.98 -14.94 6.99
CA LEU A 20 12.40 -15.61 5.75
C LEU A 20 12.41 -17.13 5.87
N THR A 21 12.66 -17.67 7.08
CA THR A 21 12.64 -19.11 7.32
C THR A 21 11.25 -19.69 7.05
N ALA A 22 10.18 -18.98 7.42
CA ALA A 22 8.80 -19.39 7.13
C ALA A 22 8.47 -19.31 5.63
N LEU A 23 9.13 -18.42 4.89
CA LEU A 23 8.93 -18.22 3.45
C LEU A 23 9.74 -19.17 2.56
N THR A 24 10.66 -19.95 3.12
CA THR A 24 11.57 -20.81 2.34
C THR A 24 10.86 -21.71 1.33
N GLY A 25 9.73 -22.32 1.71
CA GLY A 25 8.94 -23.19 0.81
C GLY A 25 8.34 -22.42 -0.38
N ALA A 26 7.73 -21.27 -0.11
CA ALA A 26 7.12 -20.43 -1.15
C ALA A 26 8.19 -19.86 -2.11
N ILE A 27 9.31 -19.38 -1.57
CA ILE A 27 10.43 -18.86 -2.37
C ILE A 27 11.04 -19.97 -3.24
N ALA A 28 11.23 -21.18 -2.69
CA ALA A 28 11.75 -22.32 -3.45
C ALA A 28 10.82 -22.68 -4.62
N GLN A 29 9.51 -22.64 -4.40
CA GLN A 29 8.51 -22.87 -5.45
C GLN A 29 8.57 -21.79 -6.54
N ALA A 30 8.57 -20.51 -6.17
CA ALA A 30 8.69 -19.41 -7.15
C ALA A 30 10.00 -19.49 -7.94
N LYS A 31 11.11 -19.83 -7.28
CA LYS A 31 12.40 -20.00 -7.94
C LYS A 31 12.34 -21.14 -8.97
N ALA A 32 11.78 -22.30 -8.62
CA ALA A 32 11.65 -23.41 -9.55
C ALA A 32 10.75 -23.06 -10.76
N ILE A 33 9.67 -22.32 -10.53
CA ILE A 33 8.78 -21.85 -11.60
C ILE A 33 9.51 -20.85 -12.52
N ALA A 34 10.26 -19.90 -11.95
CA ALA A 34 11.04 -18.93 -12.71
C ALA A 34 12.17 -19.59 -13.52
N ASP A 35 12.90 -20.54 -12.91
CA ASP A 35 13.96 -21.30 -13.57
C ASP A 35 13.39 -22.19 -14.70
N ASN A 36 12.20 -22.77 -14.50
CA ASN A 36 11.50 -23.52 -15.54
C ASN A 36 11.03 -22.60 -16.68
N SER A 37 10.44 -21.44 -16.35
CA SER A 37 9.96 -20.45 -17.32
C SER A 37 11.11 -19.91 -18.18
N THR A 38 12.23 -19.51 -17.55
CA THR A 38 13.43 -19.05 -18.28
C THR A 38 14.00 -20.14 -19.17
N THR A 39 14.08 -21.39 -18.69
CA THR A 39 14.54 -22.52 -19.51
C THR A 39 13.60 -22.80 -20.67
N PHE A 40 12.29 -22.73 -20.45
CA PHE A 40 11.25 -22.95 -21.45
C PHE A 40 11.34 -21.90 -22.57
N PHE A 41 11.46 -20.62 -22.22
CA PHE A 41 11.61 -19.52 -23.19
C PHE A 41 12.98 -19.52 -23.88
N ALA A 42 14.07 -19.77 -23.15
CA ALA A 42 15.43 -19.73 -23.70
C ALA A 42 15.69 -20.87 -24.70
N LYS A 43 15.21 -22.08 -24.40
CA LYS A 43 15.40 -23.25 -25.28
C LYS A 43 14.35 -23.35 -26.37
N GLY A 44 13.33 -22.49 -26.35
CA GLY A 44 12.13 -22.65 -27.18
C GLY A 44 11.61 -24.08 -27.08
N ALA A 45 11.64 -24.66 -25.87
CA ALA A 45 11.44 -26.08 -25.61
C ALA A 45 9.97 -26.50 -25.74
N ARG A 46 9.38 -26.15 -26.87
CA ARG A 46 8.19 -26.77 -27.42
C ARG A 46 8.71 -27.93 -28.24
N PRO A 47 8.48 -29.20 -27.86
CA PRO A 47 8.41 -30.22 -28.87
C PRO A 47 7.30 -29.77 -29.83
N SER A 48 7.68 -29.29 -31.02
CA SER A 48 6.72 -28.65 -31.94
C SER A 48 5.51 -29.57 -32.19
N GLY A 49 5.73 -30.87 -32.15
CA GLY A 49 4.70 -31.89 -32.01
C GLY A 49 5.30 -33.25 -31.72
N VAL A 50 4.44 -34.23 -31.51
CA VAL A 50 4.83 -35.64 -31.44
C VAL A 50 4.57 -36.27 -32.81
N LEU A 51 5.56 -36.98 -33.35
CA LEU A 51 5.40 -37.79 -34.55
C LEU A 51 4.90 -39.17 -34.15
N ILE A 52 3.68 -39.49 -34.54
CA ILE A 52 3.06 -40.79 -34.28
C ILE A 52 3.20 -41.67 -35.53
N ALA A 53 4.00 -42.73 -35.41
CA ALA A 53 4.16 -43.74 -36.44
C ALA A 53 3.12 -44.89 -36.26
N PRO A 54 2.34 -45.25 -37.29
CA PRO A 54 1.35 -46.33 -37.20
C PRO A 54 1.97 -47.75 -37.28
N THR A 55 3.26 -47.89 -37.60
CA THR A 55 3.93 -49.19 -37.76
C THR A 55 5.34 -49.15 -37.16
N LYS A 56 5.87 -50.29 -36.71
CA LYS A 56 7.22 -50.40 -36.12
C LYS A 56 8.27 -49.82 -37.07
N LEU A 57 8.97 -48.77 -36.63
CA LEU A 57 10.14 -48.26 -37.32
C LEU A 57 11.34 -49.20 -37.12
N ASP A 58 12.13 -49.34 -38.18
CA ASP A 58 13.47 -49.90 -38.09
C ASP A 58 14.39 -48.95 -37.27
N PRO A 59 15.28 -49.47 -36.39
CA PRO A 59 16.16 -48.65 -35.56
C PRO A 59 17.06 -47.69 -36.36
N LEU A 60 17.41 -48.04 -37.61
CA LEU A 60 18.23 -47.21 -38.47
C LEU A 60 17.45 -45.99 -38.99
N SER A 61 16.19 -46.18 -39.36
CA SER A 61 15.28 -45.09 -39.76
C SER A 61 14.94 -44.18 -38.58
N ALA A 62 14.79 -44.73 -37.37
CA ALA A 62 14.55 -43.95 -36.16
C ALA A 62 15.76 -43.08 -35.78
N ALA A 63 16.99 -43.57 -35.99
CA ALA A 63 18.20 -42.78 -35.76
C ALA A 63 18.35 -41.63 -36.78
N ARG A 64 18.00 -41.87 -38.06
CA ARG A 64 17.97 -40.81 -39.08
C ARG A 64 16.96 -39.72 -38.73
N LEU A 65 15.72 -40.10 -38.42
CA LEU A 65 14.67 -39.17 -37.96
C LEU A 65 15.06 -38.37 -36.72
N LYS A 66 15.75 -38.98 -35.74
CA LYS A 66 16.27 -38.24 -34.57
C LYS A 66 17.34 -37.22 -34.95
N THR A 67 18.20 -37.55 -35.91
CA THR A 67 19.28 -36.67 -36.36
C THR A 67 18.69 -35.52 -37.18
N ASP A 68 17.72 -35.80 -38.04
CA ASP A 68 17.00 -34.80 -38.83
C ASP A 68 16.17 -33.87 -37.94
N ALA A 69 15.52 -34.41 -36.90
CA ALA A 69 14.78 -33.63 -35.92
C ALA A 69 15.70 -32.77 -35.02
N ALA A 70 16.92 -33.21 -34.73
CA ALA A 70 17.88 -32.44 -33.92
C ALA A 70 18.49 -31.25 -34.69
N ASN A 71 18.62 -31.37 -36.02
CA ASN A 71 19.09 -30.28 -36.88
C ASN A 71 17.99 -29.29 -37.26
N PHE A 72 16.75 -29.57 -36.85
CA PHE A 72 15.57 -28.86 -37.28
C PHE A 72 15.45 -27.50 -36.61
N LYS A 73 15.43 -26.42 -37.41
CA LYS A 73 15.28 -25.05 -36.90
C LYS A 73 13.82 -24.60 -36.93
N SER A 74 13.47 -23.72 -36.00
CA SER A 74 12.13 -23.11 -35.92
C SER A 74 11.77 -22.43 -37.26
N GLY A 75 10.74 -22.96 -37.94
CA GLY A 75 10.22 -22.42 -39.21
C GLY A 75 10.41 -23.32 -40.44
N GLU A 76 11.18 -24.41 -40.33
CA GLU A 76 11.31 -25.41 -41.39
C GLU A 76 10.13 -26.42 -41.32
N ILE A 77 9.78 -27.08 -42.43
CA ILE A 77 8.71 -28.10 -42.47
C ILE A 77 9.35 -29.50 -42.52
N LEU A 78 9.15 -30.32 -41.48
CA LEU A 78 9.70 -31.66 -41.42
C LEU A 78 8.78 -32.58 -42.22
N ILE A 79 9.25 -33.04 -43.38
CA ILE A 79 8.51 -33.98 -44.22
C ILE A 79 8.73 -35.37 -43.65
N ALA A 80 7.72 -35.93 -43.00
CA ALA A 80 7.77 -37.29 -42.49
C ALA A 80 7.44 -38.28 -43.62
N GLU A 81 8.36 -39.20 -43.90
CA GLU A 81 8.08 -40.35 -44.75
C GLU A 81 7.16 -41.34 -44.01
N LEU A 82 6.24 -42.00 -44.74
CA LEU A 82 5.30 -43.04 -44.24
C LEU A 82 4.10 -42.58 -43.37
N GLY A 83 3.36 -41.56 -43.79
CA GLY A 83 2.00 -41.31 -43.27
C GLY A 83 1.94 -40.99 -41.76
N MET A 84 3.04 -40.51 -41.19
CA MET A 84 3.11 -40.12 -39.78
C MET A 84 2.24 -38.91 -39.52
N LYS A 85 1.49 -38.93 -38.42
CA LYS A 85 0.69 -37.79 -37.99
C LYS A 85 1.51 -36.92 -37.06
N TYR A 86 1.47 -35.62 -37.33
CA TYR A 86 2.02 -34.59 -36.47
C TYR A 86 0.89 -34.03 -35.60
N GLU A 87 0.99 -34.22 -34.29
CA GLU A 87 0.11 -33.59 -33.32
C GLU A 87 0.86 -32.46 -32.62
N SER A 88 0.43 -31.22 -32.81
CA SER A 88 0.99 -30.07 -32.09
C SER A 88 0.48 -30.05 -30.66
N VAL A 89 1.40 -29.95 -29.70
CA VAL A 89 1.05 -29.76 -28.29
C VAL A 89 0.78 -28.26 -28.08
N SER A 90 -0.48 -27.89 -27.82
CA SER A 90 -0.82 -26.50 -27.47
C SER A 90 -0.57 -26.24 -25.99
N THR A 91 0.11 -25.13 -25.66
CA THR A 91 0.58 -24.83 -24.29
C THR A 91 -0.09 -23.60 -23.67
N SER A 92 -1.04 -22.94 -24.35
CA SER A 92 -1.56 -21.64 -23.88
C SER A 92 -2.24 -21.69 -22.50
N ALA A 93 -2.76 -22.86 -22.08
CA ALA A 93 -3.34 -23.04 -20.76
C ALA A 93 -2.29 -23.06 -19.62
N VAL A 94 -1.04 -23.41 -19.91
CA VAL A 94 0.03 -23.51 -18.90
C VAL A 94 0.60 -22.13 -18.57
N ASP A 95 0.72 -21.25 -19.57
CA ASP A 95 1.28 -19.90 -19.36
C ASP A 95 0.40 -19.05 -18.43
N ALA A 96 -0.93 -19.15 -18.55
CA ALA A 96 -1.87 -18.47 -17.65
C ALA A 96 -1.76 -18.99 -16.21
N ALA A 97 -1.61 -20.30 -16.02
CA ALA A 97 -1.44 -20.91 -14.70
C ALA A 97 -0.11 -20.53 -14.02
N VAL A 98 0.96 -20.30 -14.80
CA VAL A 98 2.26 -19.84 -14.26
C VAL A 98 2.15 -18.43 -13.67
N ILE A 99 1.44 -17.52 -14.34
CA ILE A 99 1.23 -16.16 -13.83
C ILE A 99 0.41 -16.18 -12.53
N GLU A 100 -0.63 -17.02 -12.46
CA GLU A 100 -1.43 -17.18 -11.24
C GLU A 100 -0.59 -17.73 -10.08
N GLN A 101 0.26 -18.73 -10.33
CA GLN A 101 1.17 -19.30 -9.31
C GLN A 101 2.21 -18.29 -8.82
N LEU A 102 2.75 -17.45 -9.70
CA LEU A 102 3.66 -16.37 -9.31
C LEU A 102 2.92 -15.32 -8.46
N GLY A 103 1.72 -14.91 -8.87
CA GLY A 103 0.88 -13.99 -8.11
C GLY A 103 0.47 -14.52 -6.73
N TRP A 104 0.21 -15.83 -6.61
CA TRP A 104 -0.03 -16.49 -5.32
C TRP A 104 1.20 -16.47 -4.42
N THR A 105 2.40 -16.65 -5.01
CA THR A 105 3.64 -16.63 -4.23
C THR A 105 3.95 -15.22 -3.71
N GLU A 106 3.73 -14.18 -4.53
CA GLU A 106 3.84 -12.77 -4.09
C GLU A 106 2.90 -12.47 -2.92
N GLU A 107 1.66 -12.95 -2.97
CA GLU A 107 0.68 -12.81 -1.89
C GLU A 107 1.15 -13.51 -0.60
N LYS A 108 1.72 -14.72 -0.69
CA LYS A 108 2.29 -15.39 0.49
C LYS A 108 3.49 -14.67 1.10
N VAL A 109 4.34 -14.02 0.29
CA VAL A 109 5.44 -13.19 0.81
C VAL A 109 4.88 -11.99 1.57
N CYS A 110 3.89 -11.30 1.02
CA CYS A 110 3.22 -10.18 1.68
C CYS A 110 2.55 -10.58 2.99
N GLU A 111 1.83 -11.70 3.01
CA GLU A 111 1.16 -12.22 4.22
C GLU A 111 2.14 -12.47 5.37
N VAL A 112 3.29 -13.10 5.13
CA VAL A 112 4.28 -13.39 6.19
C VAL A 112 4.94 -12.12 6.73
N LEU A 113 5.14 -11.11 5.87
CA LEU A 113 5.71 -9.82 6.28
C LEU A 113 4.68 -8.87 6.89
N GLY A 114 3.39 -9.22 6.85
CA GLY A 114 2.30 -8.34 7.30
C GLY A 114 2.09 -7.13 6.38
N MET A 115 2.68 -7.13 5.18
CA MET A 115 2.54 -6.05 4.21
C MET A 115 1.24 -6.25 3.41
N PRO A 116 0.37 -5.23 3.29
CA PRO A 116 -0.79 -5.32 2.44
C PRO A 116 -0.39 -5.30 0.95
N ILE A 117 -1.01 -6.19 0.16
CA ILE A 117 -0.72 -6.37 -1.28
C ILE A 117 -0.96 -5.08 -2.07
N SER A 118 -1.86 -4.22 -1.60
CA SER A 118 -2.18 -2.93 -2.24
C SER A 118 -0.98 -2.00 -2.37
N ILE A 119 0.03 -2.13 -1.49
CA ILE A 119 1.25 -1.31 -1.55
C ILE A 119 2.27 -1.90 -2.52
N LEU A 120 2.38 -3.23 -2.59
CA LEU A 120 3.34 -3.90 -3.47
C LEU A 120 2.87 -3.87 -4.93
N ASN A 121 1.58 -4.04 -5.17
CA ASN A 121 1.03 -4.20 -6.50
C ASN A 121 -0.15 -3.24 -6.74
N SER A 122 0.13 -2.17 -7.49
CA SER A 122 -0.86 -1.15 -7.87
C SER A 122 -2.01 -1.69 -8.73
N SER A 123 -1.83 -2.85 -9.39
CA SER A 123 -2.88 -3.47 -10.22
C SER A 123 -3.94 -4.22 -9.41
N LYS A 124 -3.64 -4.59 -8.16
CA LYS A 124 -4.57 -5.26 -7.24
C LYS A 124 -5.15 -4.32 -6.18
N GLN A 125 -4.93 -3.01 -6.32
CA GLN A 125 -5.45 -2.04 -5.38
C GLN A 125 -7.00 -1.99 -5.50
N PRO A 126 -7.75 -2.00 -4.38
CA PRO A 126 -9.20 -1.89 -4.46
C PRO A 126 -9.57 -0.57 -5.16
N PRO A 127 -10.48 -0.58 -6.16
CA PRO A 127 -10.75 0.59 -7.00
C PRO A 127 -11.31 1.82 -6.25
N TYR A 128 -11.67 1.66 -4.97
CA TYR A 128 -12.21 2.72 -4.11
C TYR A 128 -11.49 2.85 -2.76
N ALA A 129 -10.31 2.25 -2.61
CA ALA A 129 -9.54 2.39 -1.37
C ALA A 129 -8.84 3.75 -1.33
N ASN A 130 -9.22 4.58 -0.36
CA ASN A 130 -8.45 5.77 0.00
C ASN A 130 -6.99 5.35 0.31
N ALA A 131 -6.02 6.04 -0.29
CA ALA A 131 -4.60 5.75 -0.10
C ALA A 131 -4.21 5.73 1.39
N GLU A 132 -4.83 6.63 2.17
CA GLU A 132 -4.62 6.72 3.62
C GLU A 132 -5.08 5.48 4.39
N ALA A 133 -6.24 4.90 4.03
CA ALA A 133 -6.73 3.70 4.71
C ALA A 133 -5.77 2.52 4.47
N SER A 134 -5.18 2.44 3.27
CA SER A 134 -4.17 1.42 2.96
C SER A 134 -2.84 1.68 3.69
N GLN A 135 -2.44 2.94 3.85
CA GLN A 135 -1.25 3.32 4.61
C GLN A 135 -1.42 3.08 6.12
N LEU A 136 -2.60 3.38 6.67
CA LEU A 136 -2.93 3.09 8.06
C LEU A 136 -2.92 1.58 8.30
N GLN A 137 -3.49 0.80 7.38
CA GLN A 137 -3.43 -0.66 7.44
C GLN A 137 -1.99 -1.16 7.44
N TYR A 138 -1.13 -0.63 6.57
CA TYR A 138 0.30 -0.97 6.55
C TYR A 138 1.04 -0.61 7.83
N LYS A 139 0.79 0.60 8.37
CA LYS A 139 1.36 1.01 9.65
C LYS A 139 0.98 0.00 10.74
N SER A 140 -0.31 -0.27 10.91
CA SER A 140 -0.82 -1.11 11.98
C SER A 140 -0.42 -2.58 11.85
N GLN A 141 -0.42 -3.13 10.63
CA GLN A 141 -0.15 -4.56 10.42
C GLN A 141 1.33 -4.91 10.31
N CYS A 142 2.17 -4.01 9.76
CA CYS A 142 3.57 -4.31 9.48
C CYS A 142 4.53 -3.50 10.37
N LEU A 143 4.38 -2.17 10.38
CA LEU A 143 5.42 -1.29 10.89
C LEU A 143 5.39 -1.16 12.42
N GLU A 144 4.19 -1.02 12.99
CA GLU A 144 3.98 -0.78 14.42
C GLU A 144 4.53 -1.92 15.31
N PRO A 145 4.32 -3.22 15.01
CA PRO A 145 4.94 -4.29 15.78
C PRO A 145 6.48 -4.22 15.81
N HIS A 146 7.11 -3.80 14.72
CA HIS A 146 8.58 -3.68 14.64
C HIS A 146 9.09 -2.46 15.41
N LEU A 147 8.41 -1.32 15.26
CA LEU A 147 8.77 -0.11 16.01
C LEU A 147 8.65 -0.33 17.52
N VAL A 148 7.56 -0.94 17.98
CA VAL A 148 7.36 -1.24 19.41
C VAL A 148 8.41 -2.22 19.92
N SER A 149 8.76 -3.26 19.14
CA SER A 149 9.81 -4.22 19.51
C SER A 149 11.16 -3.52 19.70
N ILE A 150 11.55 -2.68 18.74
CA ILE A 150 12.81 -1.92 18.80
C ILE A 150 12.80 -0.95 19.97
N ALA A 151 11.70 -0.22 20.17
CA ALA A 151 11.56 0.74 21.25
C ALA A 151 11.64 0.08 22.62
N THR A 152 11.01 -1.08 22.79
CA THR A 152 11.06 -1.88 24.02
C THR A 152 12.48 -2.39 24.26
N CYS A 153 13.15 -2.91 23.23
CA CYS A 153 14.51 -3.42 23.33
C CYS A 153 15.53 -2.31 23.69
N LEU A 154 15.36 -1.11 23.11
CA LEU A 154 16.14 0.07 23.50
C LEU A 154 15.80 0.55 24.91
N GLY A 155 14.52 0.48 25.29
CA GLY A 155 14.01 0.73 26.63
C GLY A 155 14.76 -0.06 27.70
N GLU A 156 14.76 -1.38 27.53
CA GLU A 156 15.44 -2.33 28.41
C GLU A 156 16.97 -2.20 28.34
N GLY A 157 17.53 -2.00 27.14
CA GLY A 157 18.98 -1.92 26.93
C GLY A 157 19.62 -0.64 27.47
N LEU A 158 18.88 0.47 27.54
CA LEU A 158 19.32 1.74 28.10
C LEU A 158 18.98 1.89 29.59
N ASP A 159 18.32 0.90 30.20
CA ASP A 159 17.84 0.93 31.59
C ASP A 159 17.06 2.21 31.91
N LEU A 160 16.13 2.56 31.02
CA LEU A 160 15.34 3.78 31.14
C LEU A 160 14.43 3.71 32.37
N PRO A 161 14.32 4.81 33.16
CA PRO A 161 13.47 4.83 34.34
C PRO A 161 11.99 4.70 33.95
N SER A 162 11.19 4.07 34.81
CA SER A 162 9.79 3.67 34.50
C SER A 162 8.82 4.79 34.13
N TYR A 163 9.21 6.06 34.27
CA TYR A 163 8.41 7.21 33.85
C TYR A 163 8.73 7.70 32.43
N LEU A 164 9.74 7.12 31.76
CA LEU A 164 10.17 7.51 30.42
C LEU A 164 9.97 6.34 29.46
N THR A 165 9.11 6.52 28.47
CA THR A 165 8.92 5.58 27.37
C THR A 165 9.59 6.12 26.11
N LEU A 166 10.13 5.22 25.30
CA LEU A 166 10.63 5.55 23.98
C LEU A 166 9.55 5.22 22.97
N GLU A 167 9.17 6.21 22.16
CA GLU A 167 8.22 6.04 21.07
C GLU A 167 8.81 6.66 19.80
N PHE A 168 8.51 6.06 18.66
CA PHE A 168 8.90 6.58 17.37
C PHE A 168 7.80 7.50 16.83
N ASP A 169 8.17 8.69 16.38
CA ASP A 169 7.24 9.61 15.72
C ASP A 169 6.91 9.11 14.31
N ASP A 170 5.68 8.65 14.11
CA ASP A 170 5.17 8.17 12.82
C ASP A 170 4.07 9.08 12.25
N THR A 171 3.94 10.28 12.80
CA THR A 171 2.96 11.28 12.38
C THR A 171 3.12 11.64 10.91
N LEU A 172 4.35 11.64 10.37
CA LEU A 172 4.58 11.90 8.94
C LEU A 172 4.10 10.77 8.02
N LEU A 173 4.00 9.54 8.51
CA LEU A 173 3.67 8.38 7.68
C LEU A 173 2.17 8.30 7.36
N ILE A 174 1.32 8.66 8.33
CA ILE A 174 -0.15 8.59 8.17
C ILE A 174 -0.67 9.74 7.28
N TRP A 175 0.05 10.86 7.21
CA TRP A 175 -0.47 12.13 6.71
C TRP A 175 0.12 12.43 5.34
N MET A 176 -0.16 11.57 4.35
CA MET A 176 0.23 11.81 2.96
C MET A 176 -0.76 12.70 2.20
N ASP A 177 -2.01 12.84 2.66
CA ASP A 177 -2.96 13.80 2.12
C ASP A 177 -3.07 15.07 2.99
N THR A 178 -2.91 16.22 2.34
CA THR A 178 -3.04 17.53 2.99
C THR A 178 -4.50 17.89 3.29
N LEU A 179 -5.46 17.33 2.57
CA LEU A 179 -6.88 17.68 2.68
C LEU A 179 -7.51 17.04 3.92
N THR A 180 -7.32 15.74 4.10
CA THR A 180 -7.74 14.97 5.28
C THR A 180 -7.11 15.52 6.56
N ARG A 181 -5.81 15.90 6.50
CA ARG A 181 -5.10 16.61 7.55
C ARG A 181 -5.81 17.90 7.98
N VAL A 182 -6.17 18.76 7.03
CA VAL A 182 -6.86 20.02 7.32
C VAL A 182 -8.27 19.75 7.85
N GLN A 183 -9.00 18.77 7.31
CA GLN A 183 -10.34 18.41 7.76
C GLN A 183 -10.35 17.86 9.18
N ALA A 184 -9.43 16.96 9.51
CA ALA A 184 -9.29 16.46 10.87
C ALA A 184 -8.90 17.61 11.82
N ALA A 185 -8.10 18.60 11.37
CA ALA A 185 -7.63 19.70 12.22
C ALA A 185 -8.80 20.60 12.56
N GLN A 186 -9.59 20.89 11.52
CA GLN A 186 -10.81 21.65 11.63
C GLN A 186 -11.83 20.93 12.52
N ALA A 187 -12.00 19.62 12.36
CA ALA A 187 -12.90 18.82 13.19
C ALA A 187 -12.47 18.84 14.67
N ALA A 188 -11.19 18.64 14.97
CA ALA A 188 -10.68 18.64 16.33
C ALA A 188 -10.74 20.04 16.98
N THR A 189 -10.45 21.10 16.22
CA THR A 189 -10.54 22.48 16.68
C THR A 189 -12.00 22.90 16.89
N SER A 190 -12.91 22.57 15.97
CA SER A 190 -14.35 22.90 16.08
C SER A 190 -15.06 22.12 17.19
N ALA A 191 -14.64 20.88 17.43
CA ALA A 191 -15.07 20.11 18.58
C ALA A 191 -14.52 20.67 19.90
N GLY A 192 -13.55 21.58 19.87
CA GLY A 192 -12.90 22.15 21.07
C GLY A 192 -12.05 21.14 21.84
N VAL A 193 -11.55 20.10 21.17
CA VAL A 193 -10.64 19.10 21.74
C VAL A 193 -9.21 19.64 21.78
N LEU A 194 -8.80 20.34 20.71
CA LEU A 194 -7.50 21.00 20.59
C LEU A 194 -7.69 22.51 20.49
N SER A 195 -6.77 23.27 21.09
CA SER A 195 -6.67 24.70 20.83
C SER A 195 -6.13 24.94 19.41
N PRO A 196 -6.49 26.07 18.76
CA PRO A 196 -5.94 26.41 17.45
C PRO A 196 -4.41 26.42 17.39
N ASN A 197 -3.72 26.77 18.49
CA ASN A 197 -2.26 26.78 18.55
C ASN A 197 -1.67 25.36 18.69
N GLU A 198 -2.31 24.47 19.45
CA GLU A 198 -1.90 23.06 19.53
C GLU A 198 -2.02 22.39 18.15
N ALA A 199 -3.15 22.57 17.47
CA ALA A 199 -3.35 22.03 16.11
C ALA A 199 -2.34 22.58 15.09
N ARG A 200 -1.91 23.85 15.22
CA ARG A 200 -0.86 24.43 14.36
C ARG A 200 0.51 23.81 14.63
N SER A 201 0.83 23.57 15.91
CA SER A 201 2.11 23.02 16.32
C SER A 201 2.25 21.55 15.95
N GLU A 202 1.26 20.72 16.31
CA GLU A 202 1.33 19.27 16.13
C GLU A 202 1.14 18.86 14.66
N TRP A 203 0.24 19.53 13.92
CA TRP A 203 -0.20 19.01 12.61
C TRP A 203 0.46 19.72 11.42
N PHE A 204 0.89 20.98 11.61
CA PHE A 204 1.47 21.79 10.55
C PHE A 204 2.90 22.26 10.85
N GLY A 205 3.42 22.03 12.07
CA GLY A 205 4.74 22.52 12.47
C GLY A 205 4.87 24.05 12.43
N LEU A 206 3.74 24.76 12.55
CA LEU A 206 3.68 26.23 12.47
C LEU A 206 3.75 26.82 13.88
N GLY A 207 4.43 27.96 14.01
CA GLY A 207 4.52 28.69 15.28
C GLY A 207 3.16 29.18 15.82
N PRO A 208 3.09 29.47 17.13
CA PRO A 208 1.88 29.94 17.80
C PRO A 208 1.47 31.34 17.33
N VAL A 209 0.16 31.60 17.36
CA VAL A 209 -0.43 32.91 16.99
C VAL A 209 -1.17 33.49 18.21
N PRO A 210 -1.10 34.81 18.46
CA PRO A 210 -1.83 35.45 19.56
C PRO A 210 -3.34 35.20 19.44
N GLY A 211 -3.97 34.76 20.54
CA GLY A 211 -5.40 34.44 20.60
C GLY A 211 -5.77 33.01 20.19
N GLY A 212 -4.81 32.12 19.98
CA GLY A 212 -5.04 30.71 19.64
C GLY A 212 -4.85 29.72 20.80
N GLU A 213 -4.63 30.19 22.04
CA GLU A 213 -4.27 29.32 23.18
C GLU A 213 -5.46 28.65 23.86
N THR A 214 -6.66 29.23 23.76
CA THR A 214 -7.86 28.64 24.37
C THR A 214 -8.67 27.86 23.33
N PRO A 215 -9.14 26.64 23.63
CA PRO A 215 -10.11 25.95 22.80
C PRO A 215 -11.40 26.77 22.69
N TYR A 216 -11.85 27.02 21.47
CA TYR A 216 -13.09 27.75 21.21
C TYR A 216 -14.16 26.80 20.67
N ARG A 217 -15.39 26.94 21.14
CA ARG A 217 -16.55 26.22 20.60
C ARG A 217 -17.62 27.22 20.18
N GLN A 218 -18.12 27.08 18.97
CA GLN A 218 -19.26 27.89 18.51
C GLN A 218 -20.53 27.39 19.19
N GLN A 219 -21.26 28.31 19.82
CA GLN A 219 -22.59 28.02 20.38
C GLN A 219 -23.65 28.45 19.36
N GLN A 220 -24.02 27.53 18.46
CA GLN A 220 -25.02 27.80 17.40
C GLN A 220 -26.47 27.58 17.88
N ASP A 221 -26.72 26.51 18.63
CA ASP A 221 -28.09 26.18 19.07
C ASP A 221 -28.42 26.85 20.41
N TRP A 222 -29.23 27.90 20.34
CA TRP A 222 -29.86 28.53 21.49
C TRP A 222 -31.30 28.04 21.64
N PRO A 223 -31.83 27.84 22.88
CA PRO A 223 -33.25 27.57 23.06
C PRO A 223 -34.07 28.72 22.46
N LEU A 224 -35.13 28.40 21.69
CA LEU A 224 -36.00 29.44 21.11
C LEU A 224 -36.57 30.39 22.20
N SER A 225 -36.77 29.89 23.41
CA SER A 225 -37.21 30.67 24.58
C SER A 225 -36.20 31.70 25.08
N THR A 226 -34.91 31.49 24.82
CA THR A 226 -33.81 32.39 25.18
C THR A 226 -33.47 33.32 24.01
N LEU A 227 -33.70 32.89 22.76
CA LEU A 227 -33.64 33.74 21.58
C LEU A 227 -34.76 34.79 21.58
N ALA A 228 -35.97 34.41 22.00
CA ALA A 228 -37.13 35.31 22.10
C ALA A 228 -37.01 36.37 23.22
N LYS A 229 -36.16 36.13 24.22
CA LYS A 229 -35.88 37.07 25.32
C LYS A 229 -34.68 37.98 25.04
N ARG A 230 -33.99 37.76 23.92
CA ARG A 230 -32.84 38.56 23.55
C ARG A 230 -33.35 39.78 22.79
N ASP A 231 -33.15 40.97 23.35
CA ASP A 231 -33.32 42.20 22.58
C ASP A 231 -32.44 42.11 21.32
N PRO A 232 -32.98 42.43 20.13
CA PRO A 232 -32.19 42.39 18.91
C PRO A 232 -30.94 43.26 19.09
N PRO A 233 -29.78 42.85 18.54
CA PRO A 233 -28.60 43.71 18.58
C PRO A 233 -28.99 45.06 17.97
N SER A 234 -28.75 46.14 18.73
CA SER A 234 -29.00 47.50 18.27
C SER A 234 -28.29 47.66 16.93
N VAL A 235 -29.07 47.82 15.87
CA VAL A 235 -28.57 48.19 14.55
C VAL A 235 -27.66 49.42 14.76
N PRO A 236 -26.38 49.40 14.37
CA PRO A 236 -25.59 50.63 14.39
C PRO A 236 -26.35 51.66 13.56
N ALA A 237 -26.62 52.81 14.17
CA ALA A 237 -27.44 53.88 13.62
C ALA A 237 -27.06 54.11 12.15
N ALA A 238 -28.07 54.15 11.28
CA ALA A 238 -27.90 54.55 9.90
C ALA A 238 -27.08 55.85 9.85
N PRO A 239 -26.09 55.99 8.96
CA PRO A 239 -25.34 57.23 8.85
C PRO A 239 -26.32 58.37 8.58
N GLN A 240 -26.30 59.36 9.48
CA GLN A 240 -27.06 60.60 9.31
C GLN A 240 -26.61 61.23 8.00
N VAL A 241 -27.51 61.29 7.03
CA VAL A 241 -27.36 62.13 5.85
C VAL A 241 -27.35 63.57 6.36
N THR A 242 -26.17 64.17 6.40
CA THR A 242 -26.03 65.62 6.59
C THR A 242 -26.74 66.29 5.42
N ALA A 243 -27.83 66.99 5.72
CA ALA A 243 -28.50 67.89 4.81
C ALA A 243 -27.49 68.95 4.32
N ALA A 244 -27.35 69.07 3.00
CA ALA A 244 -26.74 70.23 2.38
C ALA A 244 -27.69 71.44 2.55
N PRO A 245 -27.17 72.64 2.82
CA PRO A 245 -28.00 73.84 2.97
C PRO A 245 -28.54 74.33 1.63
N ASP A 246 -29.72 74.94 1.72
CA ASP A 246 -30.58 75.44 0.65
C ASP A 246 -29.88 76.40 -0.34
N GLU A 247 -30.15 76.21 -1.64
CA GLU A 247 -30.12 77.28 -2.64
C GLU A 247 -31.56 77.74 -2.88
N GLU A 248 -31.84 79.00 -2.53
CA GLU A 248 -33.10 79.70 -2.73
C GLU A 248 -33.45 79.87 -4.22
N GLU A 249 -34.76 79.88 -4.48
CA GLU A 249 -35.46 80.15 -5.74
C GLU A 249 -35.02 81.46 -6.43
N VAL A 250 -35.21 81.54 -7.75
CA VAL A 250 -36.22 82.41 -8.40
C VAL A 250 -35.94 82.57 -9.90
N GLU A 251 -37.01 82.37 -10.67
CA GLU A 251 -37.21 82.61 -12.10
C GLU A 251 -37.21 84.13 -12.43
N ALA A 252 -36.31 84.58 -13.33
CA ALA A 252 -36.46 85.70 -14.29
C ALA A 252 -35.19 85.91 -15.13
#